data_AF-A0A208XKN7-F1
#
_entry.id   AF-A0A208XKN7-F1
#
_cell.length_a   1.000
_cell.length_b   1.000
_cell.length_c   1.000
_cell.angle_alpha   90.00
_cell.angle_beta   90.00
_cell.angle_gamma   90.00
#
_symmetry.space_group_name_H-M   'P 1'
#
loop_
_entity.id
_entity.type
_entity.pdbx_description
1 polymer ?
#
loop_
_entity_poly.entity_id
_entity_poly.type
_entity_poly.pdbx_seq_one_letter_code
_entity_poly.pdbx_strand_id
1 'polypeptide(L)'
;MKTLQTWMGTLTLALGAIAPGRSAEWPTHPIKLVVPYTAGGQFDIVARMLAEKMGASLGQPVVVENKPGNNTLIGADYVAKSGNDGYTLLYAGANMFSIAPHLYSRMPFKRSDFQTVSLVSELPMGLIVNGKLPVRTLSEFVDYVKAHPGKLSFGTSGEGGAQHLLCDRRAAHTGRLERPAPGRPSRHSDVRGTGRARRHRRIVGRHRRARRLAARRLCRPAQGRGGRRRGPASSGKNRFQCRGAQDHHTRGIRPRHPGRFGQVAECHQAPWAQIRLTAPHKDTRMTDWNIWGFCYALGRLPHDFLSGAPVASNRGTVEVPMMISLLKSSRGQLVLVDTGFDSGASMTGRRFDDFVRSDVLLERFGVDPRKIETLVLTHMHFDHAGNLRGFPNARIYVQRYEYESWKRVIEEFGEQTSKSHWAFSSLNVADFHALEAAARDGRVVFLDGDAAVAEGVTCRLAKDTHTFGSQWLEVATPDGAYVIAGDCCYTYENLERMWPPGYMQGNAWNMLREFRRMKDVAGDDLRRLVPGHDIALFDRHPGGRREETRFIEVHLAKGGASFLE
;
A
#
# COMPACT_ATOMS: atom_id res chain seq x y z
N MET A 1 -18.00 19.04 84.60
CA MET A 1 -18.77 20.30 84.52
C MET A 1 -17.82 21.49 84.70
N LYS A 2 -17.30 22.06 83.60
CA LYS A 2 -16.70 23.40 83.58
C LYS A 2 -16.96 24.04 82.20
N THR A 3 -17.94 24.96 82.22
CA THR A 3 -17.99 26.25 81.51
C THR A 3 -17.83 26.30 80.00
N LEU A 4 -19.00 26.33 79.33
CA LEU A 4 -19.28 27.10 78.13
C LEU A 4 -19.20 28.60 78.46
N GLN A 5 -18.51 29.39 77.63
CA GLN A 5 -18.93 30.76 77.29
C GLN A 5 -18.18 31.26 76.03
N THR A 6 -19.00 31.54 75.01
CA THR A 6 -18.98 32.69 74.08
C THR A 6 -17.66 33.07 73.42
N TRP A 7 -17.66 33.17 72.08
CA TRP A 7 -17.49 34.43 71.35
C TRP A 7 -17.99 34.27 69.90
N MET A 8 -19.14 34.90 69.61
CA MET A 8 -19.49 35.33 68.27
C MET A 8 -18.46 36.37 67.82
N GLY A 9 -17.83 36.15 66.67
CA GLY A 9 -16.91 37.11 66.09
C GLY A 9 -16.57 36.77 64.65
N THR A 10 -17.08 37.61 63.74
CA THR A 10 -16.53 37.90 62.42
C THR A 10 -16.86 36.92 61.27
N LEU A 11 -18.09 37.07 60.75
CA LEU A 11 -18.44 36.77 59.36
C LEU A 11 -17.66 37.73 58.44
N THR A 12 -16.51 37.32 57.92
CA THR A 12 -15.81 38.00 56.83
C THR A 12 -15.66 37.06 55.65
N LEU A 13 -16.19 37.51 54.52
CA LEU A 13 -16.10 36.93 53.18
C LEU A 13 -14.70 36.34 52.87
N ALA A 14 -14.67 35.05 52.57
CA ALA A 14 -13.71 34.47 51.64
C ALA A 14 -14.47 33.50 50.72
N LEU A 15 -15.27 34.08 49.81
CA LEU A 15 -15.64 33.43 48.56
C LEU A 15 -14.34 33.29 47.75
N GLY A 16 -13.52 32.32 48.14
CA GLY A 16 -12.36 31.91 47.36
C GLY A 16 -12.87 31.38 46.03
N ALA A 17 -12.55 32.11 44.97
CA ALA A 17 -12.86 31.74 43.60
C ALA A 17 -12.49 30.27 43.39
N ILE A 18 -13.51 29.42 43.23
CA ILE A 18 -13.35 28.09 42.65
C ILE A 18 -13.09 28.38 41.17
N ALA A 19 -11.84 28.69 40.83
CA ALA A 19 -11.41 28.67 39.45
C ALA A 19 -11.76 27.28 38.93
N PRO A 20 -12.51 27.14 37.82
CA PRO A 20 -12.69 25.83 37.21
C PRO A 20 -11.29 25.29 36.96
N GLY A 21 -10.96 24.16 37.60
CA GLY A 21 -9.70 23.47 37.37
C GLY A 21 -9.61 23.20 35.88
N ARG A 22 -8.85 24.03 35.17
CA ARG A 22 -8.46 23.80 33.79
C ARG A 22 -7.78 22.43 33.84
N SER A 23 -8.37 21.40 33.24
CA SER A 23 -7.68 20.11 33.11
C SER A 23 -6.32 20.46 32.53
N ALA A 24 -5.24 20.17 33.26
CA ALA A 24 -3.92 20.52 32.75
C ALA A 24 -3.80 19.87 31.38
N GLU A 25 -3.63 20.68 30.32
CA GLU A 25 -3.56 20.20 28.95
C GLU A 25 -2.41 19.20 28.92
N TRP A 26 -2.75 17.92 28.72
CA TRP A 26 -1.74 16.88 28.56
C TRP A 26 -0.90 17.25 27.33
N PRO A 27 0.44 17.13 27.37
CA PRO A 27 1.26 16.63 28.48
C PRO A 27 1.79 17.73 29.43
N THR A 28 1.91 17.41 30.73
CA THR A 28 2.45 18.28 31.79
C THR A 28 3.88 17.93 32.21
N HIS A 29 4.41 16.81 31.74
CA HIS A 29 5.75 16.32 32.04
C HIS A 29 6.28 15.45 30.88
N PRO A 30 7.56 15.04 30.88
CA PRO A 30 8.13 14.29 29.77
C PRO A 30 7.43 12.94 29.50
N ILE A 31 7.28 12.61 28.22
CA ILE A 31 6.73 11.33 27.75
C ILE A 31 7.88 10.34 27.55
N LYS A 32 7.72 9.10 27.99
CA LYS A 32 8.62 7.99 27.70
C LYS A 32 8.16 7.24 26.45
N LEU A 33 9.02 7.18 25.44
CA LEU A 33 8.84 6.31 24.26
C LEU A 33 9.74 5.09 24.38
N VAL A 34 9.15 3.94 24.75
CA VAL A 34 9.84 2.67 24.88
C VAL A 34 10.03 2.03 23.51
N VAL A 35 11.27 1.72 23.16
CA VAL A 35 11.66 1.07 21.91
C VAL A 35 12.18 -0.33 22.23
N PRO A 36 11.47 -1.41 21.87
CA PRO A 36 11.88 -2.77 22.25
C PRO A 36 13.00 -3.34 21.36
N TYR A 37 13.83 -2.48 20.79
CA TYR A 37 14.92 -2.77 19.87
C TYR A 37 16.23 -2.16 20.36
N THR A 38 17.36 -2.68 19.87
CA THR A 38 18.69 -2.18 20.24
C THR A 38 18.90 -0.75 19.77
N ALA A 39 19.60 0.04 20.59
CA ALA A 39 19.98 1.40 20.25
C ALA A 39 20.83 1.43 18.96
N GLY A 40 20.62 2.45 18.13
CA GLY A 40 21.27 2.59 16.81
C GLY A 40 20.71 1.68 15.71
N GLY A 41 19.72 0.83 16.01
CA GLY A 41 18.99 0.06 15.01
C GLY A 41 17.96 0.91 14.25
N GLN A 42 17.42 0.36 13.16
CA GLN A 42 16.44 1.05 12.30
C GLN A 42 15.25 1.63 13.10
N PHE A 43 14.66 0.84 14.01
CA PHE A 43 13.55 1.26 14.86
C PHE A 43 13.93 2.39 15.84
N ASP A 44 15.16 2.38 16.37
CA ASP A 44 15.64 3.42 17.28
C ASP A 44 15.84 4.76 16.56
N ILE A 45 16.37 4.73 15.33
CA ILE A 45 16.55 5.93 14.50
C ILE A 45 15.18 6.59 14.24
N VAL A 46 14.19 5.81 13.81
CA VAL A 46 12.84 6.34 13.55
C VAL A 46 12.19 6.85 14.83
N ALA A 47 12.31 6.11 15.95
CA ALA A 47 11.76 6.54 17.23
C ALA A 47 12.36 7.87 17.72
N ARG A 48 13.66 8.10 17.49
CA ARG A 48 14.32 9.38 17.85
C ARG A 48 13.84 10.54 16.98
N MET A 49 13.66 10.32 15.68
CA MET A 49 13.06 11.32 14.78
C MET A 49 11.62 11.66 15.21
N LEU A 50 10.85 10.64 15.57
CA LEU A 50 9.49 10.80 16.07
C LEU A 50 9.48 11.59 17.39
N ALA A 51 10.32 11.22 18.34
CA ALA A 51 10.42 11.87 19.64
C ALA A 51 10.80 13.37 19.52
N GLU A 52 11.70 13.72 18.61
CA GLU A 52 12.06 15.13 18.34
C GLU A 52 10.84 15.94 17.87
N LYS A 53 10.09 15.43 16.89
CA LYS A 53 8.92 16.12 16.33
C LYS A 53 7.75 16.17 17.30
N MET A 54 7.49 15.08 18.01
CA MET A 54 6.47 15.03 19.06
C MET A 54 6.81 16.03 20.17
N GLY A 55 8.07 16.09 20.61
CA GLY A 55 8.47 17.01 21.66
C GLY A 55 8.28 18.47 21.29
N ALA A 56 8.59 18.83 20.03
CA ALA A 56 8.33 20.16 19.50
C ALA A 56 6.83 20.51 19.42
N SER A 57 6.00 19.54 19.03
CA SER A 57 4.55 19.76 18.87
C SER A 57 3.79 19.77 20.20
N LEU A 58 4.23 18.99 21.18
CA LEU A 58 3.53 18.78 22.46
C LEU A 58 4.05 19.70 23.57
N GLY A 59 5.14 20.44 23.33
CA GLY A 59 5.74 21.32 24.32
C GLY A 59 6.39 20.60 25.51
N GLN A 60 6.50 19.27 25.46
CA GLN A 60 7.15 18.44 26.48
C GLN A 60 8.18 17.49 25.86
N PRO A 61 9.31 17.22 26.52
CA PRO A 61 10.30 16.27 26.01
C PRO A 61 9.73 14.87 25.81
N VAL A 62 10.10 14.20 24.73
CA VAL A 62 9.85 12.77 24.53
C VAL A 62 11.18 12.01 24.66
N VAL A 63 11.30 11.18 25.69
CA VAL A 63 12.52 10.45 26.03
C VAL A 63 12.46 9.03 25.45
N VAL A 64 13.39 8.71 24.55
CA VAL A 64 13.50 7.37 23.95
C VAL A 64 14.25 6.42 24.87
N GLU A 65 13.60 5.32 25.28
CA GLU A 65 14.20 4.26 26.09
C GLU A 65 14.24 2.93 25.34
N ASN A 66 15.45 2.46 25.01
CA ASN A 66 15.63 1.15 24.40
C ASN A 66 15.52 0.03 25.44
N LYS A 67 14.58 -0.90 25.26
CA LYS A 67 14.40 -2.12 26.07
C LYS A 67 14.40 -3.39 25.20
N PRO A 68 15.54 -3.75 24.58
CA PRO A 68 15.62 -4.91 23.70
C PRO A 68 15.56 -6.24 24.47
N GLY A 69 15.21 -7.30 23.74
CA GLY A 69 15.34 -8.69 24.22
C GLY A 69 14.05 -9.49 24.09
N ASN A 70 14.19 -10.82 24.17
CA ASN A 70 13.11 -11.81 24.03
C ASN A 70 12.15 -11.52 22.87
N ASN A 71 12.70 -11.33 21.66
CA ASN A 71 11.92 -10.98 20.46
C ASN A 71 10.93 -9.82 20.68
N THR A 72 11.41 -8.72 21.29
CA THR A 72 10.66 -7.49 21.64
C THR A 72 9.71 -7.59 22.85
N LEU A 73 9.52 -8.78 23.42
CA LEU A 73 8.56 -8.98 24.52
C LEU A 73 8.95 -8.27 25.83
N ILE A 74 10.23 -8.06 26.11
CA ILE A 74 10.67 -7.38 27.35
C ILE A 74 10.17 -5.93 27.40
N GLY A 75 10.37 -5.19 26.30
CA GLY A 75 9.93 -3.79 26.22
C GLY A 75 8.41 -3.67 26.18
N ALA A 76 7.72 -4.58 25.49
CA ALA A 76 6.26 -4.61 25.44
C ALA A 76 5.65 -4.94 26.82
N ASP A 77 6.16 -5.95 27.53
CA ASP A 77 5.73 -6.31 28.89
C ASP A 77 5.96 -5.15 29.88
N TYR A 78 7.08 -4.44 29.76
CA TYR A 78 7.35 -3.25 30.55
C TYR A 78 6.26 -2.18 30.36
N VAL A 79 5.85 -1.90 29.12
CA VAL A 79 4.80 -0.91 28.84
C VAL A 79 3.43 -1.41 29.29
N ALA A 80 3.09 -2.69 29.06
CA ALA A 80 1.83 -3.28 29.50
C ALA A 80 1.61 -3.17 31.02
N LYS A 81 2.69 -3.18 31.81
CA LYS A 81 2.68 -3.07 33.27
C LYS A 81 2.94 -1.65 33.78
N SER A 82 3.14 -0.68 32.88
CA SER A 82 3.34 0.72 33.24
C SER A 82 2.00 1.37 33.62
N GLY A 83 2.07 2.55 34.26
CA GLY A 83 0.86 3.32 34.56
C GLY A 83 0.08 3.66 33.29
N ASN A 84 -1.24 3.53 33.35
CA ASN A 84 -2.14 3.93 32.27
C ASN A 84 -2.45 5.44 32.35
N ASP A 85 -1.40 6.26 32.36
CA ASP A 85 -1.46 7.72 32.53
C ASP A 85 -1.20 8.49 31.22
N GLY A 86 -0.96 7.78 30.12
CA GLY A 86 -0.67 8.35 28.80
C GLY A 86 0.78 8.81 28.60
N TYR A 87 1.68 8.66 29.57
CA TYR A 87 3.08 9.11 29.46
C TYR A 87 4.06 8.00 29.08
N THR A 88 3.63 6.74 29.02
CA THR A 88 4.46 5.63 28.53
C THR A 88 3.92 5.08 27.23
N LEU A 89 4.63 5.35 26.14
CA LEU A 89 4.30 4.90 24.79
C LEU A 89 5.21 3.75 24.37
N LEU A 90 4.68 2.82 23.58
CA LEU A 90 5.43 1.72 22.97
C LEU A 90 5.60 1.96 21.47
N TYR A 91 6.85 1.95 20.99
CA TYR A 91 7.11 1.82 19.56
C TYR A 91 6.84 0.37 19.13
N ALA A 92 5.61 0.13 18.68
CA ALA A 92 5.11 -1.18 18.31
C ALA A 92 5.60 -1.65 16.93
N GLY A 93 5.53 -2.96 16.69
CA GLY A 93 5.91 -3.60 15.43
C GLY A 93 5.39 -5.03 15.37
N ALA A 94 5.38 -5.64 14.18
CA ALA A 94 4.72 -6.91 13.91
C ALA A 94 5.22 -8.08 14.80
N ASN A 95 6.48 -8.05 15.24
CA ASN A 95 7.07 -9.10 16.08
C ASN A 95 6.24 -9.39 17.34
N MET A 96 5.76 -8.37 18.05
CA MET A 96 5.14 -8.54 19.36
C MET A 96 3.65 -8.90 19.30
N PHE A 97 2.91 -8.43 18.29
CA PHE A 97 1.46 -8.58 18.21
C PHE A 97 0.99 -9.56 17.13
N SER A 98 1.80 -9.79 16.09
CA SER A 98 1.41 -10.61 14.94
C SER A 98 2.23 -11.88 14.80
N ILE A 99 3.42 -11.94 15.41
CA ILE A 99 4.32 -13.10 15.30
C ILE A 99 4.42 -13.84 16.64
N ALA A 100 4.78 -13.14 17.71
CA ALA A 100 5.01 -13.74 19.02
C ALA A 100 3.82 -14.57 19.56
N PRO A 101 2.53 -14.16 19.41
CA PRO A 101 1.40 -14.98 19.87
C PRO A 101 1.31 -16.36 19.22
N HIS A 102 1.88 -16.53 18.03
CA HIS A 102 1.91 -17.80 17.32
C HIS A 102 3.20 -18.59 17.57
N LEU A 103 4.20 -17.97 18.19
CA LEU A 103 5.50 -18.58 18.47
C LEU A 103 5.65 -19.01 19.94
N TYR A 104 5.07 -18.25 20.87
CA TYR A 104 5.17 -18.51 22.30
C TYR A 104 3.84 -19.05 22.84
N SER A 105 3.90 -20.17 23.58
CA SER A 105 2.72 -20.78 24.21
C SER A 105 2.12 -19.93 25.34
N ARG A 106 2.90 -18.98 25.88
CA ARG A 106 2.45 -18.03 26.90
C ARG A 106 3.01 -16.65 26.60
N MET A 107 2.12 -15.67 26.52
CA MET A 107 2.46 -14.27 26.33
C MET A 107 2.45 -13.53 27.68
N PRO A 108 3.40 -12.61 27.93
CA PRO A 108 3.47 -11.87 29.19
C PRO A 108 2.44 -10.73 29.29
N PHE A 109 1.77 -10.41 28.18
CA PHE A 109 0.72 -9.39 28.05
C PHE A 109 -0.37 -9.85 27.07
N LYS A 110 -1.50 -9.16 27.06
CA LYS A 110 -2.60 -9.31 26.10
C LYS A 110 -2.68 -8.08 25.19
N ARG A 111 -3.33 -8.23 24.03
CA ARG A 111 -3.56 -7.10 23.11
C ARG A 111 -4.37 -5.97 23.76
N SER A 112 -5.31 -6.32 24.65
CA SER A 112 -6.15 -5.40 25.42
C SER A 112 -5.37 -4.53 26.41
N ASP A 113 -4.12 -4.89 26.73
CA ASP A 113 -3.29 -4.11 27.65
C ASP A 113 -2.69 -2.87 26.97
N PHE A 114 -2.99 -2.64 25.69
CA PHE A 114 -2.48 -1.53 24.90
C PHE A 114 -3.60 -0.80 24.16
N GLN A 115 -3.55 0.53 24.21
CA GLN A 115 -4.32 1.39 23.32
C GLN A 115 -3.48 1.73 22.08
N THR A 116 -4.07 1.54 20.90
CA THR A 116 -3.40 1.91 19.64
C THR A 116 -3.59 3.39 19.39
N VAL A 117 -2.49 4.11 19.21
CA VAL A 117 -2.52 5.57 19.02
C VAL A 117 -2.47 5.93 17.54
N SER A 118 -1.41 5.51 16.83
CA SER A 118 -1.24 5.83 15.41
C SER A 118 -0.21 4.91 14.74
N LEU A 119 -0.31 4.77 13.41
CA LEU A 119 0.72 4.16 12.58
C LEU A 119 1.79 5.21 12.28
N VAL A 120 3.02 4.96 12.73
CA VAL A 120 4.13 5.93 12.61
C VAL A 120 5.09 5.64 11.45
N SER A 121 5.12 4.40 10.96
CA SER A 121 5.94 4.02 9.80
C SER A 121 5.57 2.64 9.25
N GLU A 122 5.71 2.48 7.94
CA GLU A 122 5.77 1.17 7.28
C GLU A 122 7.19 0.86 6.87
N LEU A 123 7.64 -0.37 7.11
CA LEU A 123 8.99 -0.81 6.81
C LEU A 123 8.94 -1.96 5.80
N PRO A 124 9.12 -1.72 4.49
CA PRO A 124 9.13 -2.78 3.50
C PRO A 124 10.32 -3.72 3.76
N MET A 125 10.05 -5.02 3.80
CA MET A 125 11.09 -6.03 3.98
C MET A 125 11.77 -6.32 2.63
N GLY A 126 13.06 -5.99 2.54
CA GLY A 126 13.91 -6.31 1.40
C GLY A 126 15.00 -7.33 1.74
N LEU A 127 15.37 -8.17 0.77
CA LEU A 127 16.57 -8.99 0.84
C LEU A 127 17.72 -8.21 0.18
N ILE A 128 18.75 -7.90 0.96
CA ILE A 128 19.95 -7.23 0.46
C ILE A 128 21.11 -8.22 0.54
N VAL A 129 21.80 -8.39 -0.58
CA VAL A 129 22.96 -9.29 -0.71
C VAL A 129 24.24 -8.47 -0.90
N ASN A 130 25.40 -9.06 -0.58
CA ASN A 130 26.67 -8.44 -0.92
C ASN A 130 26.81 -8.37 -2.44
N GLY A 131 27.12 -7.20 -3.01
CA GLY A 131 27.25 -7.01 -4.46
C GLY A 131 28.36 -7.82 -5.14
N LYS A 132 29.21 -8.51 -4.37
CA LYS A 132 30.18 -9.50 -4.87
C LYS A 132 29.59 -10.89 -5.09
N LEU A 133 28.39 -11.15 -4.57
CA LEU A 133 27.69 -12.41 -4.85
C LEU A 133 27.22 -12.40 -6.31
N PRO A 134 27.38 -13.51 -7.04
CA PRO A 134 27.00 -13.60 -8.45
C PRO A 134 25.48 -13.85 -8.59
N VAL A 135 24.67 -13.03 -7.93
CA VAL A 135 23.22 -13.16 -7.89
C VAL A 135 22.58 -11.80 -8.10
N ARG A 136 21.62 -11.72 -9.01
CA ARG A 136 20.89 -10.52 -9.40
C ARG A 136 19.39 -10.67 -9.24
N THR A 137 18.92 -11.90 -9.13
CA THR A 137 17.52 -12.22 -8.87
C THR A 137 17.37 -13.03 -7.58
N LEU A 138 16.16 -13.08 -7.05
CA LEU A 138 15.86 -13.91 -5.90
C LEU A 138 16.04 -15.41 -6.23
N SER A 139 15.72 -15.83 -7.45
CA SER A 139 15.91 -17.22 -7.88
C SER A 139 17.39 -17.59 -7.86
N GLU A 140 18.25 -16.75 -8.45
CA GLU A 140 19.70 -16.95 -8.42
C GLU A 140 20.26 -16.98 -6.99
N PHE A 141 19.75 -16.13 -6.11
CA PHE A 141 20.13 -16.18 -4.69
C PHE A 141 19.75 -17.51 -4.04
N VAL A 142 18.55 -18.01 -4.29
CA VAL A 142 18.09 -19.31 -3.77
C VAL A 142 18.97 -20.45 -4.29
N ASP A 143 19.26 -20.47 -5.58
CA ASP A 143 20.10 -21.50 -6.20
C ASP A 143 21.54 -21.43 -5.68
N TYR A 144 22.06 -20.22 -5.49
CA TYR A 144 23.36 -19.99 -4.89
C TYR A 144 23.43 -20.49 -3.44
N VAL A 145 22.40 -20.24 -2.62
CA VAL A 145 22.33 -20.75 -1.24
C VAL A 145 22.28 -22.27 -1.19
N LYS A 146 21.48 -22.90 -2.07
CA LYS A 146 21.40 -24.37 -2.21
C LYS A 146 22.75 -24.97 -2.56
N ALA A 147 23.48 -24.33 -3.48
CA ALA A 147 24.78 -24.79 -3.94
C ALA A 147 25.91 -24.56 -2.91
N HIS A 148 25.72 -23.64 -1.96
CA HIS A 148 26.74 -23.23 -0.98
C HIS A 148 26.24 -23.32 0.47
N PRO A 149 25.83 -24.50 0.95
CA PRO A 149 25.28 -24.65 2.30
C PRO A 149 26.30 -24.24 3.37
N GLY A 150 25.85 -23.47 4.36
CA GLY A 150 26.68 -22.97 5.47
C GLY A 150 27.72 -21.90 5.11
N LYS A 151 27.80 -21.46 3.84
CA LYS A 151 28.77 -20.44 3.42
C LYS A 151 28.28 -19.00 3.57
N LEU A 152 26.97 -18.83 3.74
CA LEU A 152 26.33 -17.52 3.84
C LEU A 152 25.77 -17.30 5.23
N SER A 153 25.99 -16.08 5.74
CA SER A 153 25.38 -15.57 6.95
C SER A 153 24.46 -14.40 6.64
N PHE A 154 23.35 -14.30 7.35
CA PHE A 154 22.40 -13.19 7.23
C PHE A 154 22.24 -12.43 8.54
N GLY A 155 21.83 -11.16 8.44
CA GLY A 155 21.48 -10.34 9.60
C GLY A 155 20.02 -10.58 10.00
N THR A 156 19.78 -10.77 11.29
CA THR A 156 18.42 -10.92 11.85
C THR A 156 18.30 -10.13 13.14
N SER A 157 17.09 -9.66 13.45
CA SER A 157 16.72 -8.99 14.70
C SER A 157 16.57 -9.95 15.90
N GLY A 158 16.68 -11.26 15.68
CA GLY A 158 16.63 -12.29 16.72
C GLY A 158 15.90 -13.54 16.26
N GLU A 159 16.06 -14.65 16.99
CA GLU A 159 15.30 -15.88 16.75
C GLU A 159 13.80 -15.62 16.90
N GLY A 160 13.02 -16.07 15.91
CA GLY A 160 11.57 -15.88 15.88
C GLY A 160 11.09 -14.50 15.42
N GLY A 161 11.97 -13.58 15.05
CA GLY A 161 11.60 -12.28 14.48
C GLY A 161 11.24 -12.36 12.99
N ALA A 162 10.60 -11.33 12.43
CA ALA A 162 10.19 -11.30 11.03
C ALA A 162 11.33 -11.59 10.02
N GLN A 163 12.53 -11.05 10.26
CA GLN A 163 13.71 -11.31 9.42
C GLN A 163 14.17 -12.77 9.51
N HIS A 164 14.10 -13.37 10.69
CA HIS A 164 14.40 -14.78 10.92
C HIS A 164 13.40 -15.66 10.18
N LEU A 165 12.10 -15.43 10.38
CA LEU A 165 11.05 -16.22 9.73
C LEU A 165 11.07 -16.08 8.21
N LEU A 166 11.38 -14.90 7.67
CA LEU A 166 11.53 -14.72 6.23
C LEU A 166 12.69 -15.54 5.67
N CYS A 167 13.83 -15.55 6.35
CA CYS A 167 15.00 -16.33 5.96
C CYS A 167 14.81 -17.84 6.21
N ASP A 168 14.19 -18.24 7.31
CA ASP A 168 13.95 -19.64 7.69
C ASP A 168 12.85 -20.29 6.84
N ARG A 169 11.74 -19.59 6.57
CA ARG A 169 10.70 -20.08 5.66
C ARG A 169 11.25 -20.29 4.26
N ARG A 170 12.29 -19.54 3.87
CA ARG A 170 13.02 -19.72 2.60
C ARG A 170 14.10 -20.81 2.71
N ALA A 171 14.85 -20.89 3.80
CA ALA A 171 15.89 -21.91 4.04
C ALA A 171 15.30 -23.33 4.22
N ALA A 172 14.10 -23.46 4.79
CA ALA A 172 13.35 -24.71 4.93
C ALA A 172 12.95 -25.34 3.56
N HIS A 173 13.08 -24.59 2.46
CA HIS A 173 12.91 -25.10 1.10
C HIS A 173 14.22 -25.14 0.27
N THR A 174 15.36 -24.70 0.83
CA THR A 174 16.54 -24.31 0.01
C THR A 174 17.94 -24.58 0.60
N GLY A 175 18.08 -25.29 1.72
CA GLY A 175 19.41 -25.63 2.27
C GLY A 175 19.97 -24.55 3.21
N ARG A 176 20.74 -25.00 4.22
CA ARG A 176 21.06 -24.22 5.43
C ARG A 176 21.88 -22.94 5.18
N LEU A 177 21.32 -21.79 5.56
CA LEU A 177 22.06 -20.57 5.90
C LEU A 177 22.60 -20.68 7.33
N GLU A 178 23.85 -20.28 7.58
CA GLU A 178 24.45 -20.36 8.92
C GLU A 178 24.52 -18.99 9.62
N ARG A 179 24.20 -19.01 10.92
CA ARG A 179 24.22 -17.82 11.78
C ARG A 179 25.65 -17.38 12.09
N PRO A 180 25.92 -16.10 12.35
CA PRO A 180 27.13 -15.69 13.06
C PRO A 180 27.17 -16.27 14.48
N ALA A 181 28.36 -16.68 14.93
CA ALA A 181 28.59 -17.25 16.28
C ALA A 181 28.08 -16.35 17.42
N PRO A 182 27.65 -16.92 18.57
CA PRO A 182 27.19 -16.15 19.74
C PRO A 182 28.24 -15.12 20.19
N GLY A 183 27.84 -13.86 20.38
CA GLY A 183 28.71 -12.80 20.91
C GLY A 183 29.29 -11.81 19.90
N ARG A 184 29.03 -11.93 18.59
CA ARG A 184 29.28 -10.85 17.63
C ARG A 184 28.00 -10.02 17.44
N PRO A 185 28.02 -8.69 17.64
CA PRO A 185 26.87 -7.86 17.30
C PRO A 185 26.56 -8.04 15.81
N SER A 186 25.29 -8.24 15.48
CA SER A 186 24.78 -8.16 14.11
C SER A 186 25.19 -6.79 13.57
N ARG A 187 26.03 -6.77 12.53
CA ARG A 187 26.47 -5.54 11.88
C ARG A 187 25.30 -4.93 11.12
N HIS A 188 24.48 -4.14 11.81
CA HIS A 188 23.54 -3.21 11.18
C HIS A 188 24.23 -1.93 10.65
N SER A 189 25.56 -1.80 10.81
CA SER A 189 26.29 -0.55 10.59
C SER A 189 27.01 -0.38 9.25
N ASP A 190 26.86 -1.29 8.27
CA ASP A 190 27.52 -1.14 6.95
C ASP A 190 26.53 -0.92 5.80
N VAL A 191 25.67 0.10 5.91
CA VAL A 191 25.08 0.77 4.74
C VAL A 191 25.70 2.16 4.64
N ARG A 192 26.88 2.24 4.01
CA ARG A 192 27.39 3.52 3.50
C ARG A 192 26.73 3.76 2.14
N GLY A 193 25.93 4.82 2.04
CA GLY A 193 25.41 5.31 0.77
C GLY A 193 26.56 5.57 -0.20
N THR A 194 26.54 4.90 -1.35
CA THR A 194 27.42 5.21 -2.47
C THR A 194 26.83 6.37 -3.26
N GLY A 195 27.03 7.59 -2.78
CA GLY A 195 26.83 8.83 -3.52
C GLY A 195 28.17 9.53 -3.72
N ARG A 196 28.70 9.51 -4.95
CA ARG A 196 29.89 10.29 -5.35
C ARG A 196 29.57 11.78 -5.25
N ALA A 197 30.01 12.44 -4.18
CA ALA A 197 30.08 13.89 -4.13
C ALA A 197 31.36 14.37 -4.83
N ARG A 198 31.23 14.99 -6.02
CA ARG A 198 32.29 15.81 -6.62
C ARG A 198 32.52 17.01 -5.69
N ARG A 199 33.70 17.07 -5.05
CA ARG A 199 34.12 18.22 -4.23
C ARG A 199 34.64 19.34 -5.13
N HIS A 200 33.94 20.47 -5.16
CA HIS A 200 34.57 21.74 -5.55
C HIS A 200 35.47 22.23 -4.41
N ARG A 201 36.72 22.57 -4.75
CA ARG A 201 37.68 23.26 -3.88
C ARG A 201 37.20 24.68 -3.59
N ARG A 202 37.21 25.09 -2.31
CA ARG A 202 37.71 26.41 -1.88
C ARG A 202 38.21 26.35 -0.42
N ILE A 203 39.30 27.06 -0.23
CA ILE A 203 40.18 27.20 0.95
C ILE A 203 39.49 28.18 1.93
N VAL A 204 39.48 27.99 3.26
CA VAL A 204 40.37 28.53 4.33
C VAL A 204 39.70 28.06 5.64
N GLY A 205 40.34 27.43 6.63
CA GLY A 205 41.22 28.02 7.63
C GLY A 205 41.27 27.14 8.90
N ARG A 206 42.40 27.20 9.60
CA ARG A 206 42.89 26.32 10.67
C ARG A 206 42.15 26.44 12.00
N HIS A 207 42.12 25.36 12.80
CA HIS A 207 42.73 25.33 14.15
C HIS A 207 42.96 23.88 14.65
N ARG A 208 43.88 23.76 15.62
CA ARG A 208 44.78 22.63 15.92
C ARG A 208 44.26 21.72 17.06
N ARG A 209 44.71 20.44 16.99
CA ARG A 209 45.18 19.47 18.03
C ARG A 209 44.60 19.57 19.45
N ALA A 210 44.18 18.48 20.10
CA ALA A 210 44.99 17.44 20.78
C ALA A 210 43.98 16.59 21.61
N ARG A 211 44.16 15.36 22.12
CA ARG A 211 45.29 14.46 22.39
C ARG A 211 44.69 13.06 22.68
N ARG A 212 45.41 12.00 22.29
CA ARG A 212 45.19 10.59 22.72
C ARG A 212 45.75 10.38 24.14
N LEU A 213 45.19 9.42 24.88
CA LEU A 213 45.83 8.51 25.87
C LEU A 213 44.77 7.43 26.21
N ALA A 214 44.83 6.21 25.68
CA ALA A 214 45.63 5.04 26.07
C ALA A 214 45.24 4.42 27.43
N ALA A 215 44.84 3.14 27.35
CA ALA A 215 44.31 2.28 28.40
C ALA A 215 45.36 1.79 29.41
N ARG A 216 44.90 1.38 30.61
CA ARG A 216 45.57 0.37 31.43
C ARG A 216 44.58 -0.60 32.09
N ARG A 217 44.88 -1.89 31.89
CA ARG A 217 44.37 -3.06 32.61
C ARG A 217 44.83 -3.04 34.07
N LEU A 218 44.08 -3.71 34.96
CA LEU A 218 44.63 -4.55 36.03
C LEU A 218 43.55 -5.56 36.47
N CYS A 219 43.99 -6.78 36.78
CA CYS A 219 43.16 -7.94 37.08
C CYS A 219 43.70 -8.61 38.35
N ARG A 220 42.78 -9.09 39.21
CA ARG A 220 42.89 -10.14 40.26
C ARG A 220 43.61 -9.82 41.60
N PRO A 221 43.43 -10.65 42.66
CA PRO A 221 42.22 -11.34 43.17
C PRO A 221 42.13 -11.29 44.72
N ALA A 222 41.04 -11.79 45.32
CA ALA A 222 41.02 -12.17 46.74
C ALA A 222 40.29 -13.51 46.95
N GLN A 223 40.92 -14.40 47.72
CA GLN A 223 40.43 -15.72 48.14
C GLN A 223 40.11 -15.73 49.64
N GLY A 224 39.17 -16.60 50.04
CA GLY A 224 39.04 -17.16 51.39
C GLY A 224 37.59 -17.26 51.87
N ARG A 225 37.12 -18.27 52.62
CA ARG A 225 37.29 -19.74 52.71
C ARG A 225 36.23 -20.21 53.74
N GLY A 226 35.61 -21.37 53.53
CA GLY A 226 34.92 -22.21 54.55
C GLY A 226 33.37 -22.17 54.52
N GLY A 227 32.61 -23.27 54.54
CA GLY A 227 32.88 -24.71 54.49
C GLY A 227 31.62 -25.56 54.77
N ARG A 228 31.48 -26.69 54.04
CA ARG A 228 30.80 -28.00 54.38
C ARG A 228 29.24 -28.00 54.47
N ARG A 229 28.44 -28.98 53.96
CA ARG A 229 28.60 -30.44 53.63
C ARG A 229 27.46 -30.96 52.68
N ARG A 230 27.82 -31.87 51.73
CA ARG A 230 27.15 -33.10 51.14
C ARG A 230 25.62 -33.08 50.83
N GLY A 231 25.03 -33.44 49.67
CA GLY A 231 25.30 -34.35 48.51
C GLY A 231 24.22 -35.48 48.47
N PRO A 232 23.85 -36.18 47.36
CA PRO A 232 24.17 -36.01 45.92
C PRO A 232 22.93 -36.00 44.96
N ALA A 233 23.13 -35.57 43.71
CA ALA A 233 22.18 -35.76 42.60
C ALA A 233 22.86 -36.56 41.48
N SER A 234 22.16 -37.58 40.97
CA SER A 234 22.61 -38.55 39.98
C SER A 234 22.47 -38.01 38.54
N SER A 235 23.46 -38.33 37.73
CA SER A 235 23.50 -38.15 36.28
C SER A 235 22.75 -39.26 35.56
N GLY A 236 21.90 -38.91 34.60
CA GLY A 236 21.27 -39.85 33.67
C GLY A 236 21.21 -39.26 32.26
N LYS A 237 22.20 -39.59 31.42
CA LYS A 237 22.05 -39.55 29.96
C LYS A 237 21.11 -40.69 29.57
N ASN A 238 20.16 -40.47 28.66
CA ASN A 238 19.77 -41.52 27.73
C ASN A 238 19.13 -40.99 26.45
N ARG A 239 19.68 -41.49 25.34
CA ARG A 239 19.10 -41.51 23.99
C ARG A 239 17.77 -42.25 24.01
N PHE A 240 16.81 -41.82 23.19
CA PHE A 240 15.72 -42.70 22.76
C PHE A 240 15.74 -42.87 21.24
N GLN A 241 15.83 -44.14 20.85
CA GLN A 241 15.65 -44.71 19.52
C GLN A 241 14.17 -44.67 19.12
N CYS A 242 13.91 -44.45 17.83
CA CYS A 242 12.65 -44.81 17.19
C CYS A 242 12.62 -46.33 16.95
N ARG A 243 11.56 -47.00 17.40
CA ARG A 243 11.16 -48.33 16.96
C ARG A 243 10.03 -48.20 15.94
N GLY A 244 10.10 -49.00 14.87
CA GLY A 244 9.09 -49.11 13.83
C GLY A 244 8.11 -50.27 14.04
N ALA A 245 7.07 -50.26 13.20
CA ALA A 245 6.13 -51.32 12.79
C ALA A 245 4.95 -50.57 12.12
N GLN A 246 4.37 -50.91 10.96
CA GLN A 246 4.32 -52.14 10.16
C GLN A 246 3.85 -51.79 8.73
N ASP A 247 4.32 -52.58 7.77
CA ASP A 247 3.90 -52.61 6.37
C ASP A 247 2.47 -53.15 6.19
N HIS A 248 1.75 -52.67 5.16
CA HIS A 248 0.87 -53.53 4.37
C HIS A 248 0.74 -53.04 2.91
N HIS A 249 1.10 -53.97 2.00
CA HIS A 249 0.67 -54.16 0.62
C HIS A 249 1.21 -53.30 -0.53
N THR A 250 2.27 -53.85 -1.14
CA THR A 250 2.59 -53.75 -2.57
C THR A 250 1.75 -54.70 -3.44
N ARG A 251 1.19 -54.19 -4.53
CA ARG A 251 1.04 -54.83 -5.86
C ARG A 251 1.24 -53.67 -6.86
N GLY A 252 2.18 -53.61 -7.80
CA GLY A 252 2.94 -54.64 -8.51
C GLY A 252 2.60 -54.47 -10.00
N ILE A 253 3.48 -53.85 -10.79
CA ILE A 253 3.80 -54.14 -12.21
C ILE A 253 5.01 -53.26 -12.62
N ARG A 254 6.00 -53.90 -13.27
CA ARG A 254 7.30 -53.38 -13.73
C ARG A 254 7.33 -53.31 -15.29
N PRO A 255 8.40 -52.82 -15.94
CA PRO A 255 8.35 -51.75 -16.96
C PRO A 255 8.47 -52.23 -18.42
N ARG A 256 8.17 -51.35 -19.39
CA ARG A 256 8.68 -51.43 -20.77
C ARG A 256 9.13 -50.05 -21.28
N HIS A 257 10.35 -50.01 -21.80
CA HIS A 257 11.13 -48.92 -22.43
C HIS A 257 10.60 -48.54 -23.84
N PRO A 258 11.32 -47.72 -24.65
CA PRO A 258 11.74 -46.33 -24.47
C PRO A 258 11.26 -45.48 -25.68
N GLY A 259 10.62 -44.33 -25.45
CA GLY A 259 10.02 -43.54 -26.53
C GLY A 259 10.31 -42.06 -26.41
N ARG A 260 11.05 -41.55 -27.39
CA ARG A 260 11.40 -40.14 -27.59
C ARG A 260 10.21 -39.19 -27.41
N PHE A 261 10.33 -38.28 -26.46
CA PHE A 261 9.93 -36.88 -26.63
C PHE A 261 11.23 -36.10 -26.36
N GLY A 262 11.88 -35.50 -27.36
CA GLY A 262 11.28 -34.48 -28.21
C GLY A 262 11.56 -33.16 -27.53
N GLN A 263 12.62 -32.50 -27.96
CA GLN A 263 13.12 -31.21 -27.50
C GLN A 263 11.97 -30.23 -27.20
N VAL A 264 11.89 -29.74 -25.97
CA VAL A 264 11.51 -28.34 -25.78
C VAL A 264 12.84 -27.62 -25.62
N ALA A 265 13.39 -27.29 -26.79
CA ALA A 265 14.47 -26.34 -26.90
C ALA A 265 14.01 -25.00 -26.32
N GLU A 266 14.95 -24.36 -25.65
CA GLU A 266 15.00 -22.95 -25.28
C GLU A 266 14.05 -22.04 -26.08
N CYS A 267 13.20 -21.30 -25.37
CA CYS A 267 12.98 -19.91 -25.73
C CYS A 267 13.56 -19.07 -24.60
N HIS A 268 14.83 -18.74 -24.78
CA HIS A 268 15.52 -17.68 -24.07
C HIS A 268 14.68 -16.40 -24.09
N GLN A 269 14.92 -15.59 -23.06
CA GLN A 269 14.81 -14.15 -23.11
C GLN A 269 14.87 -13.62 -24.55
N ALA A 270 13.72 -13.22 -25.08
CA ALA A 270 13.76 -12.29 -26.18
C ALA A 270 14.34 -10.97 -25.62
N PRO A 271 15.39 -10.40 -26.25
CA PRO A 271 15.82 -9.05 -25.93
C PRO A 271 14.63 -8.11 -26.14
N TRP A 272 14.63 -6.97 -25.47
CA TRP A 272 13.74 -5.84 -25.78
C TRP A 272 13.92 -5.49 -27.26
N ALA A 273 13.14 -6.14 -28.12
CA ALA A 273 13.05 -5.78 -29.51
C ALA A 273 12.33 -4.45 -29.53
N GLN A 274 13.03 -3.41 -29.99
CA GLN A 274 12.34 -2.34 -30.69
C GLN A 274 11.33 -3.00 -31.62
N ILE A 275 10.05 -2.68 -31.44
CA ILE A 275 9.02 -3.10 -32.37
C ILE A 275 9.41 -2.50 -33.73
N ARG A 276 10.10 -3.28 -34.57
CA ARG A 276 10.15 -3.03 -35.99
C ARG A 276 8.77 -3.41 -36.51
N LEU A 277 7.99 -2.37 -36.78
CA LEU A 277 6.78 -2.40 -37.61
C LEU A 277 6.98 -3.41 -38.73
N THR A 278 6.23 -4.51 -38.69
CA THR A 278 6.10 -5.41 -39.84
C THR A 278 5.57 -4.61 -41.01
N ALA A 279 6.17 -4.80 -42.19
CA ALA A 279 5.81 -4.11 -43.41
C ALA A 279 4.28 -4.19 -43.61
N PRO A 280 3.62 -3.05 -43.86
CA PRO A 280 2.19 -2.99 -43.80
C PRO A 280 1.55 -3.66 -45.01
N HIS A 281 0.64 -4.58 -44.73
CA HIS A 281 -0.42 -4.90 -45.68
C HIS A 281 -1.30 -3.65 -45.83
N LYS A 282 -1.18 -3.01 -46.99
CA LYS A 282 -2.03 -1.99 -47.63
C LYS A 282 -3.29 -1.53 -46.87
N ASP A 283 -3.11 -0.75 -45.79
CA ASP A 283 -3.78 0.53 -45.49
C ASP A 283 -3.10 1.17 -44.26
N THR A 284 -2.06 1.99 -44.51
CA THR A 284 -1.06 2.42 -43.50
C THR A 284 -1.39 3.69 -42.76
N ARG A 285 -2.61 3.80 -42.23
CA ARG A 285 -2.92 4.90 -41.32
C ARG A 285 -3.42 4.32 -40.01
N MET A 286 -2.65 4.60 -38.95
CA MET A 286 -3.04 4.34 -37.57
C MET A 286 -4.48 4.80 -37.37
N THR A 287 -5.30 3.96 -36.74
CA THR A 287 -6.66 4.35 -36.39
C THR A 287 -6.63 5.56 -35.46
N ASP A 288 -7.21 6.66 -35.92
CA ASP A 288 -7.42 7.86 -35.12
C ASP A 288 -8.73 7.74 -34.33
N TRP A 289 -8.83 8.47 -33.21
CA TRP A 289 -9.92 8.37 -32.25
C TRP A 289 -10.49 9.73 -31.91
N ASN A 290 -11.80 9.80 -31.73
CA ASN A 290 -12.42 10.90 -31.00
C ASN A 290 -12.51 10.49 -29.52
N ILE A 291 -12.20 11.40 -28.62
CA ILE A 291 -12.15 11.18 -27.17
C ILE A 291 -13.01 12.26 -26.52
N TRP A 292 -14.12 11.84 -25.92
CA TRP A 292 -15.02 12.72 -25.17
C TRP A 292 -15.12 12.28 -23.72
N GLY A 293 -15.30 13.24 -22.83
CA GLY A 293 -15.66 13.03 -21.44
C GLY A 293 -17.03 13.64 -21.16
N PHE A 294 -17.88 12.93 -20.41
CA PHE A 294 -19.22 13.39 -20.06
C PHE A 294 -19.42 13.40 -18.55
N CYS A 295 -19.89 14.54 -18.05
CA CYS A 295 -20.26 14.72 -16.65
C CYS A 295 -21.68 14.19 -16.45
N TYR A 296 -21.82 13.02 -15.84
CA TYR A 296 -23.13 12.42 -15.62
C TYR A 296 -23.72 12.74 -14.25
N ALA A 297 -22.93 13.32 -13.33
CA ALA A 297 -23.39 13.85 -12.06
C ALA A 297 -22.35 14.80 -11.44
N LEU A 298 -22.76 15.62 -10.47
CA LEU A 298 -21.88 16.46 -9.65
C LEU A 298 -22.00 16.09 -8.17
N GLY A 299 -20.87 15.90 -7.53
CA GLY A 299 -20.75 15.66 -6.10
C GLY A 299 -20.01 16.78 -5.39
N ARG A 300 -20.03 16.74 -4.05
CA ARG A 300 -19.15 17.55 -3.21
C ARG A 300 -18.36 16.64 -2.30
N LEU A 301 -17.05 16.62 -2.46
CA LEU A 301 -16.15 15.78 -1.66
C LEU A 301 -15.14 16.63 -0.90
N PRO A 302 -14.69 16.18 0.29
CA PRO A 302 -13.61 16.83 1.01
C PRO A 302 -12.33 16.93 0.18
N HIS A 303 -11.58 18.02 0.30
CA HIS A 303 -10.31 18.19 -0.39
C HIS A 303 -9.28 17.09 -0.05
N ASP A 304 -9.25 16.61 1.20
CA ASP A 304 -8.37 15.52 1.62
C ASP A 304 -8.76 14.15 1.05
N PHE A 305 -10.00 13.98 0.62
CA PHE A 305 -10.42 12.81 -0.15
C PHE A 305 -9.66 12.76 -1.50
N LEU A 306 -9.58 13.90 -2.19
CA LEU A 306 -8.95 14.00 -3.51
C LEU A 306 -7.43 14.17 -3.50
N SER A 307 -6.91 14.87 -2.50
CA SER A 307 -5.51 15.31 -2.45
C SER A 307 -4.85 14.98 -1.12
N GLY A 308 -5.34 13.98 -0.37
CA GLY A 308 -4.70 13.43 0.83
C GLY A 308 -4.64 14.35 2.07
N ALA A 309 -4.72 13.76 3.27
CA ALA A 309 -4.80 14.51 4.51
C ALA A 309 -3.63 15.50 4.80
N PRO A 310 -2.35 15.18 4.55
CA PRO A 310 -1.26 16.06 4.98
C PRO A 310 -1.24 17.46 4.36
N VAL A 311 -1.82 17.65 3.16
CA VAL A 311 -1.82 18.93 2.44
C VAL A 311 -3.23 19.51 2.31
N ALA A 312 -4.25 18.65 2.33
CA ALA A 312 -5.61 19.04 1.97
C ALA A 312 -6.63 18.90 3.12
N SER A 313 -6.21 18.44 4.30
CA SER A 313 -7.10 18.34 5.47
C SER A 313 -7.61 19.73 5.90
N ASN A 314 -8.89 19.77 6.32
CA ASN A 314 -9.59 20.98 6.76
C ASN A 314 -9.70 22.10 5.71
N ARG A 315 -9.54 21.80 4.41
CA ARG A 315 -9.73 22.78 3.34
C ARG A 315 -11.18 22.86 2.83
N GLY A 316 -12.10 22.16 3.48
CA GLY A 316 -13.51 22.11 3.10
C GLY A 316 -13.80 21.11 1.98
N THR A 317 -14.84 21.38 1.20
CA THR A 317 -15.28 20.53 0.09
C THR A 317 -15.09 21.22 -1.24
N VAL A 318 -14.86 20.43 -2.28
CA VAL A 318 -14.79 20.88 -3.67
C VAL A 318 -15.85 20.14 -4.49
N GLU A 319 -16.34 20.81 -5.54
CA GLU A 319 -17.20 20.19 -6.54
C GLU A 319 -16.40 19.13 -7.31
N VAL A 320 -17.00 17.95 -7.47
CA VAL A 320 -16.36 16.81 -8.12
C VAL A 320 -17.28 16.32 -9.23
N PRO A 321 -16.85 16.39 -10.51
CA PRO A 321 -17.59 15.77 -11.57
C PRO A 321 -17.43 14.26 -11.54
N MET A 322 -18.53 13.59 -11.81
CA MET A 322 -18.55 12.16 -12.07
C MET A 322 -18.53 11.95 -13.58
N MET A 323 -17.50 11.25 -14.07
CA MET A 323 -17.17 11.21 -15.49
C MET A 323 -17.30 9.80 -16.07
N ILE A 324 -17.81 9.72 -17.30
CA ILE A 324 -17.57 8.58 -18.20
C ILE A 324 -16.82 9.08 -19.43
N SER A 325 -16.08 8.21 -20.12
CA SER A 325 -15.40 8.58 -21.36
C SER A 325 -15.88 7.73 -22.53
N LEU A 326 -16.08 8.35 -23.69
CA LEU A 326 -16.43 7.66 -24.93
C LEU A 326 -15.31 7.84 -25.95
N LEU A 327 -14.89 6.73 -26.53
CA LEU A 327 -14.00 6.72 -27.68
C LEU A 327 -14.76 6.29 -28.93
N LYS A 328 -14.59 7.03 -30.02
CA LYS A 328 -15.08 6.64 -31.33
C LYS A 328 -13.96 6.67 -32.36
N SER A 329 -13.58 5.51 -32.86
CA SER A 329 -12.58 5.43 -33.90
C SER A 329 -13.05 6.12 -35.18
N SER A 330 -12.09 6.56 -35.99
CA SER A 330 -12.30 7.00 -37.37
C SER A 330 -12.99 5.95 -38.26
N ARG A 331 -13.03 4.68 -37.84
CA ARG A 331 -13.73 3.57 -38.49
C ARG A 331 -15.12 3.27 -37.90
N GLY A 332 -15.57 4.05 -36.91
CA GLY A 332 -16.90 3.95 -36.31
C GLY A 332 -17.02 3.02 -35.10
N GLN A 333 -15.96 2.28 -34.73
CA GLN A 333 -15.94 1.47 -33.49
C GLN A 333 -16.11 2.36 -32.25
N LEU A 334 -16.95 1.92 -31.32
CA LEU A 334 -17.22 2.60 -30.04
C LEU A 334 -16.59 1.82 -28.86
N VAL A 335 -15.87 2.54 -28.01
CA VAL A 335 -15.36 2.05 -26.73
C VAL A 335 -15.87 2.97 -25.62
N LEU A 336 -16.64 2.42 -24.70
CA LEU A 336 -17.08 3.14 -23.50
C LEU A 336 -16.13 2.81 -22.34
N VAL A 337 -15.74 3.83 -21.57
CA VAL A 337 -14.96 3.68 -20.34
C VAL A 337 -15.84 4.08 -19.17
N ASP A 338 -16.11 3.09 -18.31
CA ASP A 338 -17.03 3.14 -17.17
C ASP A 338 -18.48 3.44 -17.55
N THR A 339 -19.38 3.16 -16.60
CA THR A 339 -20.83 3.24 -16.79
C THR A 339 -21.52 4.23 -15.86
N GLY A 340 -20.83 4.80 -14.88
CA GLY A 340 -21.49 5.71 -13.94
C GLY A 340 -22.41 4.99 -12.95
N PHE A 341 -23.32 5.74 -12.34
CA PHE A 341 -24.33 5.20 -11.40
C PHE A 341 -25.55 4.63 -12.12
N ASP A 342 -26.20 3.60 -11.54
CA ASP A 342 -27.57 3.22 -11.92
C ASP A 342 -28.62 4.21 -11.37
N SER A 343 -28.33 4.79 -10.20
CA SER A 343 -29.18 5.81 -9.57
C SER A 343 -28.35 6.97 -9.05
N GLY A 344 -28.88 8.19 -9.13
CA GLY A 344 -28.19 9.39 -8.62
C GLY A 344 -28.01 9.44 -7.10
N ALA A 345 -28.27 8.35 -6.38
CA ALA A 345 -28.06 8.23 -4.95
C ALA A 345 -26.69 7.58 -4.66
N SER A 346 -25.92 8.20 -3.77
CA SER A 346 -24.75 7.57 -3.17
C SER A 346 -25.15 6.42 -2.23
N MET A 347 -24.18 5.61 -1.83
CA MET A 347 -24.36 4.56 -0.82
C MET A 347 -24.84 5.06 0.56
N THR A 348 -24.84 6.37 0.81
CA THR A 348 -25.40 6.97 2.04
C THR A 348 -26.82 7.52 1.87
N GLY A 349 -27.41 7.40 0.69
CA GLY A 349 -28.70 8.01 0.34
C GLY A 349 -28.62 9.49 -0.04
N ARG A 350 -27.47 10.16 0.17
CA ARG A 350 -27.25 11.51 -0.40
C ARG A 350 -27.28 11.44 -1.91
N ARG A 351 -27.96 12.40 -2.54
CA ARG A 351 -28.06 12.48 -4.00
C ARG A 351 -26.95 13.34 -4.57
N PHE A 352 -26.51 12.98 -5.77
CA PHE A 352 -25.66 13.82 -6.60
C PHE A 352 -26.52 14.84 -7.35
N ASP A 353 -25.96 16.01 -7.57
CA ASP A 353 -26.57 17.07 -8.36
C ASP A 353 -26.43 16.74 -9.86
N ASP A 354 -27.33 17.27 -10.68
CA ASP A 354 -27.32 17.13 -12.16
C ASP A 354 -27.19 15.68 -12.67
N PHE A 355 -27.68 14.69 -11.91
CA PHE A 355 -27.55 13.28 -12.28
C PHE A 355 -28.36 12.93 -13.53
N VAL A 356 -27.68 12.31 -14.49
CA VAL A 356 -28.26 11.67 -15.68
C VAL A 356 -27.62 10.29 -15.82
N ARG A 357 -28.44 9.25 -15.97
CA ARG A 357 -27.92 7.90 -16.18
C ARG A 357 -27.18 7.82 -17.53
N SER A 358 -26.04 7.14 -17.57
CA SER A 358 -25.10 7.21 -18.70
C SER A 358 -25.65 6.74 -20.06
N ASP A 359 -26.55 5.76 -20.07
CA ASP A 359 -27.25 5.31 -21.28
C ASP A 359 -28.16 6.41 -21.84
N VAL A 360 -28.94 7.06 -20.99
CA VAL A 360 -29.79 8.21 -21.37
C VAL A 360 -28.93 9.40 -21.79
N LEU A 361 -27.83 9.63 -21.09
CA LEU A 361 -26.88 10.69 -21.41
C LEU A 361 -26.35 10.52 -22.84
N LEU A 362 -25.90 9.33 -23.20
CA LEU A 362 -25.32 9.05 -24.52
C LEU A 362 -26.35 9.26 -25.66
N GLU A 363 -27.63 8.95 -25.42
CA GLU A 363 -28.70 9.21 -26.39
C GLU A 363 -28.84 10.70 -26.71
N ARG A 364 -28.64 11.60 -25.74
CA ARG A 364 -28.62 13.08 -25.97
C ARG A 364 -27.51 13.51 -26.93
N PHE A 365 -26.44 12.73 -26.99
CA PHE A 365 -25.32 12.93 -27.92
C PHE A 365 -25.45 12.07 -29.19
N GLY A 366 -26.63 11.49 -29.44
CA GLY A 366 -26.91 10.70 -30.64
C GLY A 366 -26.20 9.34 -30.66
N VAL A 367 -25.76 8.85 -29.51
CA VAL A 367 -25.08 7.56 -29.36
C VAL A 367 -26.06 6.55 -28.76
N ASP A 368 -26.45 5.56 -29.55
CA ASP A 368 -27.30 4.45 -29.10
C ASP A 368 -26.51 3.52 -28.16
N PRO A 369 -26.89 3.37 -26.87
CA PRO A 369 -26.19 2.52 -25.90
C PRO A 369 -26.09 1.05 -26.35
N ARG A 370 -27.02 0.57 -27.19
CA ARG A 370 -27.01 -0.80 -27.72
C ARG A 370 -25.94 -1.03 -28.78
N LYS A 371 -25.35 0.05 -29.33
CA LYS A 371 -24.23 -0.01 -30.29
C LYS A 371 -22.86 0.01 -29.61
N ILE A 372 -22.81 0.12 -28.28
CA ILE A 372 -21.55 -0.01 -27.54
C ILE A 372 -21.13 -1.49 -27.54
N GLU A 373 -20.10 -1.81 -28.31
CA GLU A 373 -19.56 -3.17 -28.45
C GLU A 373 -18.47 -3.48 -27.41
N THR A 374 -17.72 -2.45 -27.02
CA THR A 374 -16.60 -2.56 -26.07
C THR A 374 -16.86 -1.63 -24.89
N LEU A 375 -16.88 -2.20 -23.70
CA LEU A 375 -17.00 -1.47 -22.44
C LEU A 375 -15.81 -1.85 -21.57
N VAL A 376 -15.04 -0.87 -21.14
CA VAL A 376 -13.92 -1.06 -20.21
C VAL A 376 -14.34 -0.55 -18.85
N LEU A 377 -14.29 -1.41 -17.84
CA LEU A 377 -14.43 -0.99 -16.44
C LEU A 377 -13.04 -0.68 -15.88
N THR A 378 -12.79 0.55 -15.47
CA THR A 378 -11.53 0.92 -14.82
C THR A 378 -11.37 0.20 -13.49
N HIS A 379 -12.45 0.03 -12.74
CA HIS A 379 -12.52 -0.71 -11.47
C HIS A 379 -13.99 -0.91 -11.02
N MET A 380 -14.20 -1.54 -9.86
CA MET A 380 -15.53 -1.97 -9.37
C MET A 380 -16.18 -1.03 -8.34
N HIS A 381 -15.77 0.23 -8.24
CA HIS A 381 -16.56 1.15 -7.43
C HIS A 381 -17.91 1.46 -8.08
N PHE A 382 -18.89 1.81 -7.24
CA PHE A 382 -20.28 2.05 -7.64
C PHE A 382 -20.43 3.21 -8.65
N ASP A 383 -19.50 4.17 -8.64
CA ASP A 383 -19.38 5.27 -9.63
C ASP A 383 -18.94 4.80 -11.01
N HIS A 384 -18.40 3.61 -11.14
CA HIS A 384 -17.79 3.15 -12.39
C HIS A 384 -18.55 1.97 -12.99
N ALA A 385 -19.06 1.08 -12.13
CA ALA A 385 -19.73 -0.15 -12.52
C ALA A 385 -21.25 -0.15 -12.28
N GLY A 386 -21.84 0.97 -11.85
CA GLY A 386 -23.24 1.05 -11.44
C GLY A 386 -24.23 0.76 -12.58
N ASN A 387 -24.04 1.34 -13.76
CA ASN A 387 -25.00 1.22 -14.88
C ASN A 387 -24.65 0.13 -15.91
N LEU A 388 -24.06 -0.98 -15.51
CA LEU A 388 -23.71 -2.08 -16.43
C LEU A 388 -24.91 -2.59 -17.25
N ARG A 389 -26.12 -2.51 -16.70
CA ARG A 389 -27.35 -2.97 -17.36
C ARG A 389 -27.80 -2.06 -18.50
N GLY A 390 -27.37 -0.80 -18.52
CA GLY A 390 -27.64 0.14 -19.62
C GLY A 390 -26.96 -0.24 -20.94
N PHE A 391 -25.99 -1.16 -20.90
CA PHE A 391 -25.17 -1.56 -22.06
C PHE A 391 -25.26 -3.07 -22.31
N PRO A 392 -26.43 -3.58 -22.76
CA PRO A 392 -26.69 -5.01 -22.82
C PRO A 392 -25.81 -5.78 -23.81
N ASN A 393 -25.38 -5.13 -24.90
CA ASN A 393 -24.62 -5.78 -25.99
C ASN A 393 -23.10 -5.70 -25.82
N ALA A 394 -22.62 -4.93 -24.83
CA ALA A 394 -21.20 -4.68 -24.69
C ALA A 394 -20.44 -5.91 -24.19
N ARG A 395 -19.25 -6.16 -24.77
CA ARG A 395 -18.21 -6.98 -24.15
C ARG A 395 -17.49 -6.15 -23.11
N ILE A 396 -17.51 -6.63 -21.87
CA ILE A 396 -17.02 -5.93 -20.69
C ILE A 396 -15.59 -6.39 -20.39
N TYR A 397 -14.64 -5.47 -20.44
CA TYR A 397 -13.23 -5.71 -20.13
C TYR A 397 -12.92 -5.22 -18.73
N VAL A 398 -12.45 -6.12 -17.87
CA VAL A 398 -12.08 -5.83 -16.47
C VAL A 398 -10.88 -6.68 -16.08
N GLN A 399 -10.01 -6.17 -15.21
CA GLN A 399 -8.89 -6.95 -14.70
C GLN A 399 -9.40 -8.14 -13.87
N ARG A 400 -8.87 -9.34 -14.14
CA ARG A 400 -9.16 -10.55 -13.35
C ARG A 400 -8.90 -10.32 -11.88
N TYR A 401 -7.79 -9.66 -11.59
CA TYR A 401 -7.37 -9.37 -10.21
C TYR A 401 -8.34 -8.46 -9.47
N GLU A 402 -9.02 -7.53 -10.16
CA GLU A 402 -10.07 -6.71 -9.56
C GLU A 402 -11.26 -7.58 -9.17
N TYR A 403 -11.74 -8.39 -10.12
CA TYR A 403 -12.89 -9.29 -9.89
C TYR A 403 -12.63 -10.30 -8.77
N GLU A 404 -11.51 -11.02 -8.81
CA GLU A 404 -11.20 -12.07 -7.82
C GLU A 404 -10.94 -11.50 -6.43
N SER A 405 -10.36 -10.30 -6.34
CA SER A 405 -10.12 -9.66 -5.04
C SER A 405 -11.41 -9.20 -4.40
N TRP A 406 -12.32 -8.58 -5.16
CA TRP A 406 -13.64 -8.21 -4.66
C TRP A 406 -14.48 -9.42 -4.27
N LYS A 407 -14.43 -10.48 -5.08
CA LYS A 407 -15.06 -11.76 -4.74
C LYS A 407 -14.58 -12.27 -3.38
N ARG A 408 -13.26 -12.28 -3.15
CA ARG A 408 -12.69 -12.70 -1.87
C ARG A 408 -13.14 -11.82 -0.71
N VAL A 409 -13.19 -10.50 -0.91
CA VAL A 409 -13.68 -9.57 0.11
C VAL A 409 -15.13 -9.88 0.48
N ILE A 410 -16.00 -10.13 -0.50
CA ILE A 410 -17.40 -10.51 -0.26
C ILE A 410 -17.48 -11.87 0.47
N GLU A 411 -16.67 -12.85 0.06
CA GLU A 411 -16.62 -14.17 0.72
C GLU A 411 -16.14 -14.10 2.17
N GLU A 412 -15.18 -13.21 2.48
CA GLU A 412 -14.58 -13.08 3.81
C GLU A 412 -15.44 -12.25 4.77
N PHE A 413 -16.03 -11.15 4.29
CA PHE A 413 -16.73 -10.17 5.12
C PHE A 413 -18.26 -10.19 4.95
N GLY A 414 -18.78 -11.03 4.05
CA GLY A 414 -20.20 -11.11 3.72
C GLY A 414 -20.68 -9.96 2.83
N GLU A 415 -21.98 -9.94 2.55
CA GLU A 415 -22.61 -8.96 1.64
C GLU A 415 -23.08 -7.67 2.34
N GLN A 416 -22.68 -7.45 3.59
CA GLN A 416 -23.15 -6.30 4.37
C GLN A 416 -22.46 -5.00 3.92
N THR A 417 -23.06 -4.34 2.93
CA THR A 417 -22.60 -3.03 2.45
C THR A 417 -22.91 -1.95 3.46
N SER A 418 -21.86 -1.30 3.98
CA SER A 418 -22.00 -0.06 4.74
C SER A 418 -20.88 0.88 4.36
N LYS A 419 -21.19 2.18 4.24
CA LYS A 419 -20.20 3.24 4.12
C LYS A 419 -19.23 3.30 5.31
N SER A 420 -19.59 2.70 6.44
CA SER A 420 -18.74 2.56 7.63
C SER A 420 -17.79 1.36 7.56
N HIS A 421 -17.96 0.46 6.59
CA HIS A 421 -17.02 -0.64 6.33
C HIS A 421 -16.08 -0.22 5.21
N TRP A 422 -14.78 -0.08 5.49
CA TRP A 422 -13.80 0.42 4.53
C TRP A 422 -13.85 -0.34 3.19
N ALA A 423 -13.86 -1.67 3.23
CA ALA A 423 -13.93 -2.50 2.03
C ALA A 423 -15.22 -2.26 1.21
N PHE A 424 -16.37 -2.06 1.87
CA PHE A 424 -17.65 -1.84 1.20
C PHE A 424 -18.07 -0.35 1.15
N SER A 425 -17.12 0.57 1.37
CA SER A 425 -17.44 2.00 1.41
C SER A 425 -17.64 2.63 0.02
N SER A 426 -17.27 1.87 -1.01
CA SER A 426 -17.38 2.21 -2.44
C SER A 426 -17.78 1.02 -3.32
N LEU A 427 -17.78 -0.21 -2.81
CA LEU A 427 -18.33 -1.36 -3.55
C LEU A 427 -19.82 -1.50 -3.25
N ASN A 428 -20.65 -1.42 -4.29
CA ASN A 428 -22.03 -1.89 -4.22
C ASN A 428 -22.09 -3.35 -4.70
N VAL A 429 -22.49 -4.24 -3.80
CA VAL A 429 -22.54 -5.69 -4.05
C VAL A 429 -23.54 -6.04 -5.17
N ALA A 430 -24.61 -5.25 -5.35
CA ALA A 430 -25.54 -5.46 -6.46
C ALA A 430 -24.87 -5.26 -7.84
N ASP A 431 -23.95 -4.30 -7.93
CA ASP A 431 -23.19 -4.01 -9.16
C ASP A 431 -22.18 -5.13 -9.42
N PHE A 432 -21.57 -5.66 -8.36
CA PHE A 432 -20.72 -6.85 -8.45
C PHE A 432 -21.49 -8.07 -8.97
N HIS A 433 -22.70 -8.33 -8.47
CA HIS A 433 -23.54 -9.42 -8.98
C HIS A 433 -24.01 -9.18 -10.41
N ALA A 434 -24.19 -7.92 -10.84
CA ALA A 434 -24.47 -7.60 -12.24
C ALA A 434 -23.28 -7.97 -13.14
N LEU A 435 -22.04 -7.72 -12.69
CA LEU A 435 -20.84 -8.18 -13.39
C LEU A 435 -20.76 -9.73 -13.41
N GLU A 436 -21.06 -10.41 -12.31
CA GLU A 436 -21.09 -11.87 -12.27
C GLU A 436 -22.13 -12.47 -13.22
N ALA A 437 -23.31 -11.88 -13.31
CA ALA A 437 -24.31 -12.26 -14.29
C ALA A 437 -23.79 -12.09 -15.72
N ALA A 438 -23.19 -10.93 -16.02
CA ALA A 438 -22.57 -10.69 -17.33
C ALA A 438 -21.43 -11.68 -17.65
N ALA A 439 -20.66 -12.10 -16.64
CA ALA A 439 -19.60 -13.10 -16.79
C ALA A 439 -20.18 -14.48 -17.11
N ARG A 440 -21.26 -14.89 -16.44
CA ARG A 440 -22.00 -16.13 -16.75
C ARG A 440 -22.58 -16.12 -18.17
N ASP A 441 -23.01 -14.96 -18.64
CA ASP A 441 -23.51 -14.76 -20.01
C ASP A 441 -22.39 -14.68 -21.07
N GLY A 442 -21.12 -14.84 -20.67
CA GLY A 442 -19.97 -14.79 -21.58
C GLY A 442 -19.63 -13.37 -22.09
N ARG A 443 -20.20 -12.32 -21.49
CA ARG A 443 -19.96 -10.92 -21.88
C ARG A 443 -18.70 -10.34 -21.26
N VAL A 444 -18.14 -10.95 -20.22
CA VAL A 444 -16.93 -10.44 -19.53
C VAL A 444 -15.67 -11.06 -20.10
N VAL A 445 -14.71 -10.21 -20.46
CA VAL A 445 -13.34 -10.56 -20.83
C VAL A 445 -12.43 -10.15 -19.68
N PHE A 446 -11.91 -11.14 -18.96
CA PHE A 446 -10.95 -10.90 -17.89
C PHE A 446 -9.56 -10.65 -18.48
N LEU A 447 -8.97 -9.51 -18.11
CA LEU A 447 -7.62 -9.13 -18.47
C LEU A 447 -6.62 -9.58 -17.39
N ASP A 448 -5.44 -9.99 -17.83
CA ASP A 448 -4.34 -10.42 -16.97
C ASP A 448 -3.12 -9.52 -17.24
N GLY A 449 -3.17 -8.26 -16.77
CA GLY A 449 -2.13 -7.25 -16.99
C GLY A 449 -2.48 -6.23 -18.07
N ASP A 450 -1.44 -5.62 -18.65
CA ASP A 450 -1.59 -4.68 -19.77
C ASP A 450 -2.12 -5.42 -21.02
N ALA A 451 -3.19 -4.93 -21.62
CA ALA A 451 -3.85 -5.61 -22.74
C ALA A 451 -4.54 -4.63 -23.69
N ALA A 452 -4.40 -4.86 -25.00
CA ALA A 452 -5.13 -4.13 -26.03
C ALA A 452 -6.60 -4.58 -26.06
N VAL A 453 -7.52 -3.63 -26.10
CA VAL A 453 -8.97 -3.88 -26.18
C VAL A 453 -9.57 -3.39 -27.51
N ALA A 454 -8.87 -2.48 -28.19
CA ALA A 454 -9.12 -2.07 -29.57
C ALA A 454 -7.81 -1.60 -30.23
N GLU A 455 -7.82 -1.34 -31.54
CA GLU A 455 -6.63 -0.85 -32.25
C GLU A 455 -6.17 0.50 -31.66
N GLY A 456 -4.99 0.51 -31.04
CA GLY A 456 -4.44 1.71 -30.39
C GLY A 456 -5.04 2.00 -29.00
N VAL A 457 -5.95 1.17 -28.47
CA VAL A 457 -6.51 1.34 -27.12
C VAL A 457 -6.03 0.21 -26.23
N THR A 458 -5.20 0.55 -25.25
CA THR A 458 -4.57 -0.41 -24.33
C THR A 458 -4.98 -0.12 -22.89
N CYS A 459 -5.56 -1.11 -22.23
CA CYS A 459 -5.73 -1.09 -20.78
C CYS A 459 -4.38 -1.35 -20.12
N ARG A 460 -4.04 -0.52 -19.13
CA ARG A 460 -2.81 -0.59 -18.34
C ARG A 460 -3.17 -0.97 -16.91
N LEU A 461 -2.65 -2.10 -16.44
CA LEU A 461 -2.94 -2.55 -15.07
C LEU A 461 -2.23 -1.64 -14.07
N ALA A 462 -3.01 -1.08 -13.14
CA ALA A 462 -2.58 -0.31 -11.99
C ALA A 462 -2.83 -1.12 -10.71
N LYS A 463 -2.04 -2.19 -10.55
CA LYS A 463 -2.25 -3.19 -9.49
C LYS A 463 -1.98 -2.64 -8.08
N ASP A 464 -2.88 -2.96 -7.15
CA ASP A 464 -2.86 -2.59 -5.74
C ASP A 464 -2.65 -1.07 -5.59
N THR A 465 -3.49 -0.28 -6.27
CA THR A 465 -3.41 1.18 -6.33
C THR A 465 -4.62 1.84 -5.67
N HIS A 466 -5.58 2.35 -6.46
CA HIS A 466 -6.83 2.88 -5.97
C HIS A 466 -7.72 1.77 -5.43
N THR A 467 -7.94 0.72 -6.22
CA THR A 467 -8.50 -0.57 -5.80
C THR A 467 -7.48 -1.68 -6.03
N PHE A 468 -7.91 -2.94 -5.90
CA PHE A 468 -7.04 -4.10 -6.06
C PHE A 468 -6.46 -4.19 -7.48
N GLY A 469 -7.31 -4.15 -8.50
CA GLY A 469 -6.95 -4.32 -9.90
C GLY A 469 -7.42 -3.16 -10.77
N SER A 470 -7.35 -1.92 -10.28
CA SER A 470 -7.66 -0.75 -11.10
C SER A 470 -6.85 -0.76 -12.40
N GLN A 471 -7.41 -0.15 -13.44
CA GLN A 471 -6.74 0.04 -14.72
C GLN A 471 -7.08 1.40 -15.32
N TRP A 472 -6.14 1.94 -16.09
CA TRP A 472 -6.30 3.15 -16.89
C TRP A 472 -6.07 2.82 -18.37
N LEU A 473 -6.52 3.68 -19.29
CA LEU A 473 -6.38 3.43 -20.72
C LEU A 473 -5.35 4.36 -21.33
N GLU A 474 -4.50 3.78 -22.18
CA GLU A 474 -3.68 4.49 -23.15
C GLU A 474 -4.36 4.43 -24.52
N VAL A 475 -4.59 5.60 -25.12
CA VAL A 475 -5.25 5.75 -26.42
C VAL A 475 -4.26 6.39 -27.37
N ALA A 476 -3.66 5.59 -28.26
CA ALA A 476 -2.74 6.06 -29.29
C ALA A 476 -3.50 6.74 -30.43
N THR A 477 -3.10 7.96 -30.78
CA THR A 477 -3.60 8.72 -31.93
C THR A 477 -2.41 9.16 -32.79
N PRO A 478 -2.64 9.60 -34.04
CA PRO A 478 -1.57 10.13 -34.91
C PRO A 478 -0.80 11.31 -34.29
N ASP A 479 -1.43 12.08 -33.39
CA ASP A 479 -0.84 13.25 -32.74
C ASP A 479 -0.16 12.93 -31.40
N GLY A 480 -0.28 11.68 -30.93
CA GLY A 480 0.31 11.18 -29.70
C GLY A 480 -0.66 10.35 -28.86
N ALA A 481 -0.19 9.85 -27.74
CA ALA A 481 -1.02 9.05 -26.85
C ALA A 481 -1.76 9.94 -25.82
N TYR A 482 -2.98 9.54 -25.51
CA TYR A 482 -3.83 10.11 -24.48
C TYR A 482 -4.03 9.09 -23.36
N VAL A 483 -4.30 9.59 -22.15
CA VAL A 483 -4.52 8.78 -20.95
C VAL A 483 -5.92 9.04 -20.42
N ILE A 484 -6.72 7.99 -20.27
CA ILE A 484 -7.97 8.02 -19.50
C ILE A 484 -7.69 7.34 -18.18
N ALA A 485 -7.54 8.14 -17.11
CA ALA A 485 -6.96 7.66 -15.86
C ALA A 485 -7.95 6.88 -14.98
N GLY A 486 -9.25 7.15 -15.13
CA GLY A 486 -10.24 6.79 -14.12
C GLY A 486 -9.78 7.25 -12.74
N ASP A 487 -9.98 6.40 -11.75
CA ASP A 487 -9.58 6.70 -10.38
C ASP A 487 -8.09 6.45 -10.07
N CYS A 488 -7.34 5.92 -11.05
CA CYS A 488 -5.89 5.87 -10.92
C CYS A 488 -5.27 7.28 -10.92
N CYS A 489 -6.05 8.34 -11.22
CA CYS A 489 -5.75 9.74 -10.94
C CYS A 489 -7.03 10.57 -10.82
N TYR A 490 -7.32 11.13 -9.64
CA TYR A 490 -8.56 11.90 -9.41
C TYR A 490 -8.50 13.29 -10.03
N THR A 491 -7.36 13.96 -9.91
CA THR A 491 -7.19 15.38 -10.27
C THR A 491 -5.86 15.63 -10.96
N TYR A 492 -5.78 16.68 -11.79
CA TYR A 492 -4.52 17.15 -12.34
C TYR A 492 -3.51 17.49 -11.24
N GLU A 493 -3.99 18.01 -10.10
CA GLU A 493 -3.13 18.28 -8.93
C GLU A 493 -2.38 17.02 -8.49
N ASN A 494 -3.03 15.84 -8.52
CA ASN A 494 -2.39 14.59 -8.12
C ASN A 494 -1.15 14.29 -8.99
N LEU A 495 -1.26 14.46 -10.30
CA LEU A 495 -0.16 14.21 -11.23
C LEU A 495 0.90 15.32 -11.23
N GLU A 496 0.48 16.57 -11.09
CA GLU A 496 1.35 17.75 -11.05
C GLU A 496 2.25 17.71 -9.81
N ARG A 497 1.68 17.38 -8.65
CA ARG A 497 2.40 17.35 -7.36
C ARG A 497 2.99 15.99 -7.02
N MET A 498 2.70 14.96 -7.84
CA MET A 498 2.98 13.56 -7.50
C MET A 498 2.41 13.24 -6.11
N TRP A 499 1.12 13.51 -5.95
CA TRP A 499 0.42 13.44 -4.67
C TRP A 499 -0.84 12.58 -4.79
N PRO A 500 -0.91 11.41 -4.13
CA PRO A 500 -2.01 10.49 -4.31
C PRO A 500 -3.29 10.98 -3.62
N PRO A 501 -4.48 10.51 -4.05
CA PRO A 501 -5.72 10.71 -3.32
C PRO A 501 -5.65 10.20 -1.89
N GLY A 502 -6.48 10.77 -1.02
CA GLY A 502 -6.60 10.31 0.37
C GLY A 502 -7.45 9.05 0.50
N TYR A 503 -8.37 8.84 -0.45
CA TYR A 503 -9.20 7.65 -0.51
C TYR A 503 -8.63 6.64 -1.51
N MET A 504 -8.22 5.47 -0.99
CA MET A 504 -7.77 4.32 -1.77
C MET A 504 -7.85 3.06 -0.89
N GLN A 505 -7.92 1.90 -1.53
CA GLN A 505 -7.88 0.58 -0.91
C GLN A 505 -6.55 -0.13 -1.10
N GLY A 506 -5.78 0.26 -2.12
CA GLY A 506 -4.44 -0.26 -2.38
C GLY A 506 -3.35 0.61 -1.77
N ASN A 507 -2.28 0.84 -2.55
CA ASN A 507 -1.03 1.41 -2.06
C ASN A 507 -0.68 2.73 -2.76
N ALA A 508 -0.42 3.76 -1.96
CA ALA A 508 -0.05 5.10 -2.43
C ALA A 508 1.25 5.12 -3.26
N TRP A 509 2.24 4.27 -2.94
CA TRP A 509 3.47 4.20 -3.74
C TRP A 509 3.25 3.58 -5.10
N ASN A 510 2.33 2.62 -5.22
CA ASN A 510 1.95 2.10 -6.51
C ASN A 510 1.22 3.17 -7.33
N MET A 511 0.32 3.96 -6.73
CA MET A 511 -0.29 5.13 -7.38
C MET A 511 0.78 6.09 -7.94
N LEU A 512 1.82 6.42 -7.16
CA LEU A 512 2.90 7.30 -7.63
C LEU A 512 3.71 6.71 -8.79
N ARG A 513 3.82 5.38 -8.90
CA ARG A 513 4.45 4.71 -10.05
C ARG A 513 3.56 4.82 -11.28
N GLU A 514 2.26 4.65 -11.12
CA GLU A 514 1.30 4.81 -12.20
C GLU A 514 1.21 6.25 -12.69
N PHE A 515 1.26 7.25 -11.79
CA PHE A 515 1.39 8.66 -12.19
C PHE A 515 2.61 8.89 -13.08
N ARG A 516 3.76 8.26 -12.81
CA ARG A 516 4.93 8.36 -13.69
C ARG A 516 4.67 7.71 -15.05
N ARG A 517 4.09 6.51 -15.08
CA ARG A 517 3.72 5.83 -16.34
C ARG A 517 2.76 6.70 -17.17
N MET A 518 1.75 7.29 -16.54
CA MET A 518 0.80 8.19 -17.23
C MET A 518 1.51 9.44 -17.77
N LYS A 519 2.44 10.04 -17.01
CA LYS A 519 3.24 11.19 -17.49
C LYS A 519 4.15 10.80 -18.65
N ASP A 520 4.74 9.61 -18.62
CA ASP A 520 5.57 9.11 -19.71
C ASP A 520 4.74 8.94 -21.01
N VAL A 521 3.44 8.62 -20.89
CA VAL A 521 2.50 8.50 -22.02
C VAL A 521 1.98 9.86 -22.48
N ALA A 522 1.46 10.67 -21.57
CA ALA A 522 0.87 11.98 -21.87
C ALA A 522 1.93 13.02 -22.29
N GLY A 523 3.19 12.84 -21.88
CA GLY A 523 4.25 13.82 -22.06
C GLY A 523 4.05 15.06 -21.17
N ASP A 524 4.57 16.20 -21.64
CA ASP A 524 4.51 17.47 -20.90
C ASP A 524 3.13 18.16 -20.96
N ASP A 525 2.27 17.77 -21.90
CA ASP A 525 0.94 18.34 -22.06
C ASP A 525 -0.10 17.53 -21.28
N LEU A 526 -0.42 17.99 -20.06
CA LEU A 526 -1.43 17.35 -19.22
C LEU A 526 -2.85 17.41 -19.80
N ARG A 527 -3.12 18.17 -20.86
CA ARG A 527 -4.41 18.05 -21.59
C ARG A 527 -4.53 16.71 -22.32
N ARG A 528 -3.47 15.91 -22.40
CA ARG A 528 -3.58 14.52 -22.88
C ARG A 528 -4.07 13.55 -21.81
N LEU A 529 -4.31 14.03 -20.59
CA LEU A 529 -4.84 13.26 -19.47
C LEU A 529 -6.31 13.62 -19.22
N VAL A 530 -7.12 12.61 -18.99
CA VAL A 530 -8.50 12.72 -18.47
C VAL A 530 -8.51 12.12 -17.06
N PRO A 531 -8.33 12.93 -15.99
CA PRO A 531 -8.54 12.48 -14.62
C PRO A 531 -10.01 12.07 -14.36
N GLY A 532 -10.25 11.23 -13.35
CA GLY A 532 -11.58 10.72 -13.05
C GLY A 532 -12.55 11.78 -12.50
N HIS A 533 -12.05 12.75 -11.73
CA HIS A 533 -12.86 13.53 -10.79
C HIS A 533 -12.43 15.01 -10.64
N ASP A 534 -11.85 15.60 -11.68
CA ASP A 534 -11.38 16.99 -11.62
C ASP A 534 -12.33 17.98 -12.26
N ILE A 535 -12.83 18.95 -11.50
CA ILE A 535 -13.66 20.03 -12.04
C ILE A 535 -12.91 20.89 -13.06
N ALA A 536 -11.58 20.96 -12.96
CA ALA A 536 -10.75 21.70 -13.91
C ALA A 536 -10.76 21.11 -15.32
N LEU A 537 -11.36 19.92 -15.54
CA LEU A 537 -11.58 19.36 -16.88
C LEU A 537 -12.31 20.35 -17.80
N PHE A 538 -13.36 21.01 -17.30
CA PHE A 538 -14.17 21.92 -18.10
C PHE A 538 -13.49 23.26 -18.42
N ASP A 539 -12.41 23.59 -17.69
CA ASP A 539 -11.59 24.78 -17.96
C ASP A 539 -10.39 24.46 -18.87
N ARG A 540 -9.89 23.21 -18.83
CA ARG A 540 -8.68 22.79 -19.56
C ARG A 540 -8.95 22.27 -20.96
N HIS A 541 -10.19 21.88 -21.25
CA HIS A 541 -10.59 21.29 -22.52
C HIS A 541 -11.74 22.06 -23.17
N PRO A 542 -11.81 22.09 -24.52
CA PRO A 542 -13.02 22.49 -25.21
C PRO A 542 -14.19 21.64 -24.71
N GLY A 543 -15.36 22.26 -24.55
CA GLY A 543 -16.51 21.59 -23.95
C GLY A 543 -17.72 22.50 -23.89
N GLY A 544 -18.85 21.93 -23.53
CA GLY A 544 -20.12 22.64 -23.48
C GLY A 544 -21.15 21.94 -22.62
N ARG A 545 -22.41 22.36 -22.79
CA ARG A 545 -23.57 21.70 -22.20
C ARG A 545 -24.56 21.31 -23.29
N ARG A 546 -25.15 20.12 -23.16
CA ARG A 546 -26.31 19.70 -23.95
C ARG A 546 -27.36 19.14 -22.99
N GLU A 547 -28.55 19.75 -22.97
CA GLU A 547 -29.64 19.37 -22.06
C GLU A 547 -29.17 19.22 -20.59
N GLU A 548 -28.42 20.21 -20.09
CA GLU A 548 -27.77 20.26 -18.76
C GLU A 548 -26.57 19.33 -18.54
N THR A 549 -26.30 18.39 -19.43
CA THR A 549 -25.11 17.54 -19.35
C THR A 549 -23.87 18.30 -19.80
N ARG A 550 -22.88 18.47 -18.91
CA ARG A 550 -21.55 19.01 -19.28
C ARG A 550 -20.74 17.94 -20.00
N PHE A 551 -19.99 18.35 -21.02
CA PHE A 551 -19.06 17.46 -21.72
C PHE A 551 -17.78 18.19 -22.10
N ILE A 552 -16.73 17.43 -22.37
CA ILE A 552 -15.45 17.89 -22.89
C ILE A 552 -15.07 17.11 -24.15
N GLU A 553 -14.37 17.76 -25.06
CA GLU A 553 -13.75 17.18 -26.25
C GLU A 553 -12.23 17.20 -26.08
N VAL A 554 -11.67 16.04 -25.75
CA VAL A 554 -10.25 15.89 -25.41
C VAL A 554 -9.39 15.78 -26.67
N HIS A 555 -9.90 15.05 -27.66
CA HIS A 555 -9.27 14.88 -28.96
C HIS A 555 -10.35 14.55 -29.99
N LEU A 556 -10.23 15.12 -31.19
CA LEU A 556 -11.09 14.78 -32.32
C LEU A 556 -10.23 14.21 -33.43
N ALA A 557 -10.64 13.06 -33.95
CA ALA A 557 -10.02 12.49 -35.12
C ALA A 557 -10.17 13.45 -36.31
N LYS A 558 -9.27 13.38 -37.28
CA LYS A 558 -9.40 14.23 -38.48
C LYS A 558 -10.76 14.03 -39.18
N GLY A 559 -11.57 15.09 -39.23
CA GLY A 559 -12.93 15.04 -39.79
C GLY A 559 -13.99 14.42 -38.86
N GLY A 560 -13.65 14.22 -37.58
CA GLY A 560 -14.56 13.83 -36.52
C GLY A 560 -15.60 14.92 -36.25
N ALA A 561 -16.80 14.49 -35.87
CA ALA A 561 -17.87 15.40 -35.51
C ALA A 561 -17.58 16.01 -34.13
N SER A 562 -17.63 17.33 -34.03
CA SER A 562 -17.68 18.03 -32.75
C SER A 562 -19.11 18.04 -32.23
N PHE A 563 -19.28 17.96 -30.92
CA PHE A 563 -20.56 18.19 -30.23
C PHE A 563 -20.78 19.66 -29.87
N LEU A 564 -19.80 20.53 -30.14
CA LEU A 564 -19.92 21.98 -29.99
C LEU A 564 -20.69 22.63 -31.15
N GLU A 565 -20.74 21.93 -32.28
CA GLU A 565 -21.56 22.25 -33.47
C GLU A 565 -22.92 21.55 -33.38
#